data_AF-A0A8J7WXL0-F1
#
_entry.id   AF-A0A8J7WXL0-F1
#
_cell.length_a   1.000
_cell.length_b   1.000
_cell.length_c   1.000
_cell.angle_alpha   90.00
_cell.angle_beta   90.00
_cell.angle_gamma   90.00
#
_symmetry.space_group_name_H-M   'P 1'
#
loop_
_entity.id
_entity.type
_entity.pdbx_description
1 polymer ?
#
loop_
_entity_poly.entity_id
_entity_poly.type
_entity_poly.pdbx_seq_one_letter_code
_entity_poly.pdbx_strand_id
1 'polypeptide(L)'
;MAGGFGIFAGGRKLQNAYVTIRKQATFDELTGVPNRCNFSERILVELNQCRRDREPLSLIVCDLDNFKYHNDHYGHEQGDKCLKEVAQQIQKTLRRLIDFCAR
;
A
#
# COMPACT_ATOMS: atom_id res chain seq x y z
N MET A 1 -16.58 -31.75 -31.61
CA MET A 1 -16.48 -30.30 -31.34
C MET A 1 -16.88 -30.00 -29.89
N ALA A 2 -16.02 -30.29 -28.91
CA ALA A 2 -16.30 -30.05 -27.48
C ALA A 2 -15.02 -29.91 -26.62
N GLY A 3 -13.94 -29.33 -27.17
CA GLY A 3 -12.63 -29.24 -26.49
C GLY A 3 -12.21 -27.84 -26.04
N GLY A 4 -12.95 -26.79 -26.40
CA GLY A 4 -12.47 -25.40 -26.26
C GLY A 4 -12.80 -24.68 -24.94
N PHE A 5 -13.79 -25.15 -24.18
CA PHE A 5 -14.29 -24.42 -23.01
C PHE A 5 -13.44 -24.58 -21.73
N GLY A 6 -12.66 -25.67 -21.59
CA GLY A 6 -11.87 -25.94 -20.38
C GLY A 6 -10.61 -25.08 -20.23
N ILE A 7 -9.93 -24.76 -21.33
CA ILE A 7 -8.64 -24.04 -21.32
C ILE A 7 -8.83 -22.55 -20.95
N PHE A 8 -9.96 -21.94 -21.32
CA PHE A 8 -10.27 -20.54 -21.02
C PHE A 8 -10.65 -20.25 -19.55
N ALA A 9 -10.96 -21.28 -18.76
CA ALA A 9 -11.25 -21.12 -17.33
C ALA A 9 -9.96 -21.14 -16.48
N GLY A 10 -8.95 -21.93 -16.88
CA GLY A 10 -7.67 -22.05 -16.18
C GLY A 10 -6.83 -20.77 -16.24
N GLY A 11 -6.77 -20.11 -17.40
CA GLY A 11 -6.02 -18.85 -17.56
C GLY A 11 -6.53 -17.71 -16.69
N ARG A 12 -7.86 -17.60 -16.51
CA ARG A 12 -8.48 -16.58 -15.64
C ARG A 12 -8.15 -16.81 -14.16
N LYS A 13 -8.13 -18.05 -13.69
CA LYS A 13 -7.74 -18.36 -12.30
C LYS A 13 -6.27 -18.03 -12.03
N LEU A 14 -5.38 -18.38 -12.96
CA LEU A 14 -3.95 -18.09 -12.83
C LEU A 14 -3.69 -16.58 -12.85
N GLN A 15 -4.35 -15.85 -13.74
CA GLN A 15 -4.21 -14.40 -13.84
C GLN A 15 -4.79 -13.67 -12.63
N ASN A 16 -5.93 -14.14 -12.10
CA ASN A 16 -6.48 -13.60 -10.85
C ASN A 16 -5.55 -13.87 -9.66
N ALA A 17 -4.98 -15.07 -9.55
CA ALA A 17 -3.99 -15.38 -8.52
C ALA A 17 -2.75 -14.50 -8.64
N TYR A 18 -2.25 -14.28 -9.86
CA TYR A 18 -1.12 -13.39 -10.12
C TYR A 18 -1.42 -11.94 -9.73
N VAL A 19 -2.61 -11.42 -10.07
CA VAL A 19 -3.06 -10.08 -9.68
C VAL A 19 -3.22 -9.96 -8.17
N THR A 20 -3.79 -10.96 -7.49
CA THR A 20 -3.93 -10.96 -6.03
C THR A 20 -2.57 -11.00 -5.34
N ILE A 21 -1.66 -11.87 -5.77
CA ILE A 21 -0.29 -11.94 -5.26
C ILE A 21 0.41 -10.59 -5.47
N ARG A 22 0.26 -9.97 -6.65
CA ARG A 22 0.80 -8.63 -6.91
C ARG A 22 0.17 -7.56 -6.02
N LYS A 23 -1.14 -7.58 -5.80
CA LYS A 23 -1.83 -6.62 -4.93
C LYS A 23 -1.36 -6.75 -3.48
N GLN A 24 -1.28 -7.96 -2.94
CA GLN A 24 -0.75 -8.22 -1.60
C GLN A 24 0.74 -7.87 -1.48
N ALA A 25 1.50 -8.06 -2.56
CA ALA A 25 2.90 -7.63 -2.61
C ALA A 25 3.05 -6.09 -2.63
N THR A 26 2.01 -5.34 -3.00
CA THR A 26 2.09 -3.88 -3.22
C THR A 26 1.37 -3.06 -2.14
N PHE A 27 0.25 -3.54 -1.59
CA PHE A 27 -0.62 -2.77 -0.69
C PHE A 27 -0.77 -3.43 0.69
N ASP A 28 -0.91 -2.60 1.72
CA ASP A 28 -1.28 -3.01 3.07
C ASP A 28 -2.77 -3.43 3.09
N GLU A 29 -3.05 -4.64 3.57
CA GLU A 29 -4.40 -5.22 3.51
C GLU A 29 -5.40 -4.46 4.40
N LEU A 30 -4.94 -3.86 5.49
CA LEU A 30 -5.80 -3.18 6.44
C LEU A 30 -6.21 -1.79 5.96
N THR A 31 -5.26 -1.00 5.47
CA THR A 31 -5.46 0.42 5.15
C THR A 31 -5.60 0.72 3.66
N GLY A 32 -5.14 -0.19 2.80
CA GLY A 32 -5.15 -0.03 1.35
C GLY A 32 -4.09 0.94 0.81
N VAL A 33 -3.23 1.53 1.66
CA VAL A 33 -2.06 2.26 1.18
C VAL A 33 -0.97 1.29 0.71
N PRO A 34 -0.02 1.72 -0.13
CA PRO A 34 1.16 0.91 -0.43
C PRO A 34 1.84 0.35 0.82
N ASN A 35 2.34 -0.88 0.74
CA ASN A 35 3.03 -1.50 1.85
C ASN A 35 4.52 -1.09 1.91
N ARG A 36 5.21 -1.46 3.00
CA ARG A 36 6.66 -1.28 3.16
C ARG A 36 7.50 -1.82 2.00
N CYS A 37 7.11 -2.92 1.37
CA CYS A 37 7.83 -3.48 0.22
C CYS A 37 7.78 -2.50 -0.95
N ASN A 38 6.59 -2.02 -1.29
CA ASN A 38 6.40 -1.04 -2.35
C ASN A 38 7.12 0.29 -2.06
N PHE A 39 7.09 0.76 -0.81
CA PHE A 39 7.87 1.93 -0.40
C PHE A 39 9.37 1.74 -0.66
N SER A 40 9.91 0.58 -0.26
CA SER A 40 11.34 0.27 -0.39
C SER A 40 11.78 0.24 -1.86
N GLU A 41 10.93 -0.26 -2.76
CA GLU A 41 11.20 -0.21 -4.20
C GLU A 41 11.07 1.22 -4.75
N ARG A 42 10.00 1.93 -4.38
CA ARG A 42 9.68 3.26 -4.92
C ARG A 42 10.69 4.32 -4.50
N ILE A 43 11.14 4.32 -3.24
CA ILE A 43 12.07 5.33 -2.73
C ILE A 43 13.40 5.31 -3.46
N LEU A 44 13.87 4.14 -3.90
CA LEU A 44 15.10 4.01 -4.68
C LEU A 44 14.97 4.65 -6.07
N VAL A 45 13.79 4.56 -6.70
CA VAL A 45 13.50 5.21 -7.98
C VAL A 45 13.51 6.73 -7.82
N GLU A 46 12.78 7.25 -6.82
CA GLU A 46 12.68 8.70 -6.58
C GLU A 46 14.03 9.30 -6.17
N LEU A 47 14.80 8.63 -5.31
CA LEU A 47 16.16 9.07 -4.93
C LEU A 47 17.07 9.22 -6.15
N ASN A 48 17.01 8.27 -7.08
CA ASN A 48 17.81 8.33 -8.31
C ASN A 48 17.34 9.45 -9.24
N GLN A 49 16.03 9.71 -9.32
CA GLN A 49 15.48 10.80 -10.12
C GLN A 49 15.88 12.16 -9.55
N CYS A 50 15.60 12.40 -8.26
CA CYS A 50 15.97 13.65 -7.57
C CYS A 50 17.47 13.94 -7.65
N ARG A 51 18.34 12.92 -7.54
CA ARG A 51 19.78 13.07 -7.73
C ARG A 51 20.16 13.54 -9.14
N ARG A 52 19.51 13.01 -10.18
CA ARG A 52 19.76 13.43 -11.57
C ARG A 52 19.30 14.87 -11.81
N ASP A 53 18.12 15.20 -11.32
CA ASP A 53 17.48 16.49 -11.56
C ASP A 53 17.98 17.59 -10.60
N ARG A 54 18.78 17.20 -9.59
CA ARG A 54 19.27 18.07 -8.50
C ARG A 54 18.13 18.70 -7.70
N GLU A 55 17.05 17.95 -7.53
CA GLU A 55 15.90 18.34 -6.72
C GLU A 55 15.97 17.72 -5.31
N PRO A 56 15.45 18.42 -4.28
CA PRO A 56 15.38 17.87 -2.93
C PRO A 56 14.29 16.79 -2.83
N LEU A 57 14.56 15.75 -2.04
CA LEU A 57 13.58 14.75 -1.63
C LEU A 57 13.36 14.83 -0.12
N SER A 58 12.10 14.88 0.31
CA SER A 58 11.71 14.86 1.72
C SER A 58 11.08 13.52 2.08
N LEU A 59 11.39 13.01 3.27
CA LEU A 59 10.79 11.81 3.83
C LEU A 59 10.24 12.10 5.23
N ILE A 60 9.02 11.67 5.49
CA ILE A 60 8.38 11.73 6.81
C ILE A 60 8.12 10.30 7.27
N VAL A 61 8.55 9.99 8.49
CA VAL A 61 8.23 8.74 9.18
C VAL A 61 7.48 9.11 10.45
N CYS A 62 6.29 8.56 10.64
CA CYS A 62 5.42 8.85 11.78
C CYS A 62 4.84 7.57 12.35
N ASP A 63 4.56 7.57 13.65
CA ASP A 63 3.88 6.49 14.37
C ASP A 63 2.68 7.07 15.16
N LEU A 64 1.74 6.22 15.53
CA LEU A 64 0.59 6.63 16.33
C LEU A 64 0.91 6.56 17.83
N ASP A 65 0.94 7.72 18.48
CA ASP A 65 1.19 7.82 19.91
C ASP A 65 0.16 7.05 20.73
N ASN A 66 0.64 6.30 21.73
CA ASN A 66 -0.18 5.52 22.66
C ASN A 66 -1.16 4.52 21.98
N PHE A 67 -0.88 4.09 20.75
CA PHE A 67 -1.78 3.21 19.99
C PHE A 67 -2.06 1.88 20.69
N LYS A 68 -1.08 1.34 21.43
CA LYS A 68 -1.28 0.15 22.27
C LYS A 68 -2.35 0.39 23.35
N TYR A 69 -2.27 1.51 24.08
CA TYR A 69 -3.25 1.86 25.11
C TYR A 69 -4.65 2.05 24.50
N HIS A 70 -4.74 2.67 23.32
CA HIS A 70 -6.00 2.77 22.59
C HIS A 70 -6.59 1.38 22.27
N ASN A 71 -5.77 0.45 21.77
CA ASN A 71 -6.21 -0.93 21.49
C ASN A 71 -6.62 -1.67 22.75
N ASP A 72 -5.88 -1.52 23.85
CA ASP A 72 -6.17 -2.18 25.11
C ASP A 72 -7.49 -1.66 25.72
N HIS A 73 -7.85 -0.39 25.48
CA HIS A 73 -9.06 0.24 26.01
C HIS A 73 -10.31 0.03 25.12
N TYR A 74 -10.16 0.13 23.80
CA TYR A 74 -11.28 0.11 22.84
C TYR A 74 -11.36 -1.18 22.00
N GLY A 75 -10.38 -2.06 22.11
CA GLY A 75 -10.26 -3.29 21.34
C GLY A 75 -9.60 -3.09 19.96
N HIS A 76 -9.05 -4.20 19.43
CA HIS A 76 -8.32 -4.20 18.16
C HIS A 76 -9.16 -3.75 16.96
N GLU A 77 -10.46 -4.07 16.92
CA GLU A 77 -11.33 -3.62 15.83
C GLU A 77 -11.41 -2.08 15.75
N GLN A 78 -11.37 -1.40 16.90
CA GLN A 78 -11.38 0.06 16.93
C GLN A 78 -10.01 0.63 16.54
N GLY A 79 -8.93 -0.04 16.93
CA GLY A 79 -7.58 0.23 16.42
C GLY A 79 -7.47 0.15 14.90
N ASP A 80 -8.03 -0.90 14.32
CA ASP A 80 -8.07 -1.11 12.87
C ASP A 80 -8.83 0.00 12.14
N LYS A 81 -9.94 0.47 12.71
CA LYS A 81 -10.67 1.65 12.19
C LYS A 81 -9.82 2.91 12.28
N CYS A 82 -9.18 3.15 13.43
CA CYS A 82 -8.28 4.29 13.61
C CYS A 82 -7.16 4.31 12.55
N LEU A 83 -6.50 3.17 12.32
CA LEU A 83 -5.46 3.04 11.31
C LEU A 83 -5.97 3.32 9.89
N LYS A 84 -7.16 2.82 9.53
CA LYS A 84 -7.80 3.11 8.24
C LYS A 84 -8.08 4.61 8.09
N GLU A 85 -8.62 5.25 9.12
CA GLU A 85 -8.94 6.68 9.10
C GLU A 85 -7.67 7.52 8.95
N VAL A 86 -6.62 7.23 9.72
CA VAL A 86 -5.33 7.93 9.63
C VAL A 86 -4.75 7.82 8.22
N ALA A 87 -4.70 6.61 7.66
CA ALA A 87 -4.20 6.39 6.31
C ALA A 87 -5.00 7.18 5.26
N GLN A 88 -6.33 7.19 5.37
CA GLN A 88 -7.20 7.96 4.50
C GLN A 88 -6.98 9.47 4.64
N GLN A 89 -6.78 9.98 5.86
CA GLN A 89 -6.51 11.41 6.06
C GLN A 89 -5.16 11.79 5.44
N ILE A 90 -4.11 10.99 5.65
CA ILE A 90 -2.80 11.21 5.02
C ILE A 90 -2.95 11.25 3.49
N GLN A 91 -3.63 10.27 2.88
CA GLN A 91 -3.86 10.24 1.43
C GLN A 91 -4.56 11.51 0.92
N LYS A 92 -5.54 12.04 1.65
CA LYS A 92 -6.23 13.29 1.28
C LYS A 92 -5.33 14.53 1.35
N THR A 93 -4.23 14.49 2.11
CA THR A 93 -3.27 15.60 2.18
C THR A 93 -2.26 15.62 1.04
N LEU A 94 -2.06 14.48 0.35
CA LEU A 94 -1.15 14.36 -0.77
C LEU A 94 -1.74 15.10 -1.98
N ARG A 95 -0.97 16.01 -2.59
CA ARG A 95 -1.46 16.91 -3.66
C ARG A 95 -0.73 16.71 -4.97
N ARG A 96 0.55 16.31 -4.92
CA ARG A 96 1.38 16.14 -6.10
C ARG A 96 1.31 14.69 -6.56
N LEU A 97 1.49 14.48 -7.87
CA LEU A 97 1.53 13.13 -8.45
C LEU A 97 2.66 12.25 -7.89
N ILE A 98 3.73 12.89 -7.40
CA ILE A 98 4.89 12.21 -6.81
C ILE A 98 4.76 12.02 -5.30
N ASP A 99 3.76 12.64 -4.66
CA ASP A 99 3.52 12.44 -3.24
C ASP A 99 3.10 10.99 -3.01
N PHE A 100 3.69 10.35 -1.99
CA PHE A 100 3.54 8.92 -1.74
C PHE A 100 3.47 8.65 -0.24
N CYS A 101 2.50 7.84 0.18
CA CYS A 101 2.41 7.33 1.55
C CYS A 101 2.39 5.81 1.52
N ALA A 102 2.98 5.19 2.55
CA ALA A 102 2.97 3.76 2.72
C ALA A 102 2.88 3.39 4.20
N ARG A 103 2.55 2.12 4.45
CA ARG A 103 2.53 1.51 5.78
C ARG A 103 3.35 0.22 5.80
#